data_AF-A0A087TM97-F1
#
_entry.id   AF-A0A087TM97-F1
#
_cell.length_a   1.000
_cell.length_b   1.000
_cell.length_c   1.000
_cell.angle_alpha   90.00
_cell.angle_beta   90.00
_cell.angle_gamma   90.00
#
_symmetry.space_group_name_H-M   'P 1'
#
loop_
_entity.id
_entity.type
_entity.pdbx_description
1 polymer ?
#
loop_
_entity_poly.entity_id
_entity_poly.type
_entity_poly.pdbx_seq_one_letter_code
_entity_poly.pdbx_strand_id
1 'polypeptide(L)'
;MKQFSLFAWTHVTLLIVVTQSYFIMQNLFEGLIWFIVPVSMIICNDVMAYMFGFFFGKTPLIKLSPKKTWEGFIGGWISTVIFGMLMSHFMCQYNYFVCPMAYSESLEKVTMDCTPSPLFQLTDYNLPGPLHSVASLLGFPGKVTMYPFVL
;
A
#
# COMPACT_ATOMS: atom_id res chain seq x y z
N MET A 1 -33.28 -2.73 -31.30
CA MET A 1 -32.57 -1.80 -30.39
C MET A 1 -32.23 -2.43 -29.05
N LYS A 2 -33.19 -2.97 -28.27
CA LYS A 2 -32.93 -3.55 -26.93
C LYS A 2 -31.94 -4.72 -26.90
N GLN A 3 -32.01 -5.64 -27.88
CA GLN A 3 -31.10 -6.81 -27.94
C GLN A 3 -29.64 -6.41 -28.24
N PHE A 4 -29.41 -5.46 -29.16
CA PHE A 4 -28.06 -4.93 -29.42
C PHE A 4 -27.50 -4.19 -28.20
N SER A 5 -28.34 -3.48 -27.43
CA SER A 5 -27.91 -2.86 -26.19
C SER A 5 -27.51 -3.91 -25.13
N LEU A 6 -28.33 -4.96 -24.95
CA LEU A 6 -28.00 -6.04 -24.01
C LEU A 6 -26.69 -6.74 -24.38
N PHE A 7 -26.46 -6.99 -25.67
CA PHE A 7 -25.21 -7.55 -26.18
C PHE A 7 -24.01 -6.64 -25.88
N ALA A 8 -24.14 -5.32 -26.08
CA ALA A 8 -23.08 -4.38 -25.73
C ALA A 8 -22.79 -4.37 -24.21
N TRP A 9 -23.84 -4.38 -23.38
CA TRP A 9 -23.70 -4.43 -21.92
C TRP A 9 -22.98 -5.71 -21.45
N THR A 10 -23.32 -6.88 -22.01
CA THR A 10 -22.63 -8.13 -21.63
C THR A 10 -21.17 -8.13 -22.07
N HIS A 11 -20.84 -7.57 -23.23
CA HIS A 11 -19.44 -7.48 -23.69
C HIS A 11 -18.63 -6.51 -22.83
N VAL A 12 -19.18 -5.34 -22.51
CA VAL A 12 -18.50 -4.34 -21.66
C VAL A 12 -18.30 -4.88 -20.26
N THR A 13 -19.32 -5.51 -19.66
CA THR A 13 -19.20 -6.09 -18.31
C THR A 13 -18.19 -7.23 -18.28
N LEU A 14 -18.17 -8.11 -19.29
CA LEU A 14 -17.18 -9.18 -19.39
C LEU A 14 -15.76 -8.60 -19.52
N LEU A 15 -15.56 -7.61 -20.38
CA LEU A 15 -14.26 -6.96 -20.55
C LEU A 15 -13.77 -6.33 -19.23
N ILE A 16 -14.63 -5.64 -18.49
CA ILE A 16 -14.27 -5.04 -17.20
C ILE A 16 -13.87 -6.11 -16.18
N VAL A 17 -14.69 -7.15 -16.00
CA VAL A 17 -14.47 -8.18 -14.97
C VAL A 17 -13.24 -9.04 -15.28
N VAL A 18 -13.07 -9.47 -16.54
CA VAL A 18 -11.96 -10.33 -16.94
C VAL A 18 -10.64 -9.57 -16.91
N THR A 19 -10.63 -8.34 -17.43
CA THR A 19 -9.39 -7.53 -17.45
C THR A 19 -8.94 -7.17 -16.05
N GLN A 20 -9.86 -6.73 -15.18
CA GLN A 20 -9.55 -6.43 -13.78
C GLN A 20 -9.00 -7.65 -13.04
N SER A 21 -9.65 -8.81 -13.18
CA SER A 21 -9.21 -10.03 -12.49
C SER A 21 -7.84 -10.50 -12.97
N TYR A 22 -7.58 -10.42 -14.28
CA TYR A 22 -6.25 -10.72 -14.84
C TYR A 22 -5.14 -9.84 -14.24
N PHE A 23 -5.36 -8.52 -14.17
CA PHE A 23 -4.38 -7.61 -13.56
C PHE A 23 -4.19 -7.86 -12.06
N ILE A 24 -5.26 -8.17 -11.32
CA ILE A 24 -5.14 -8.51 -9.88
C ILE A 24 -4.30 -9.77 -9.70
N MET A 25 -4.54 -10.80 -10.52
CA MET A 25 -3.75 -12.03 -10.46
C MET A 25 -2.28 -11.77 -10.79
N GLN A 26 -1.99 -10.97 -11.81
CA GLN A 26 -0.60 -10.60 -12.15
C GLN A 26 0.11 -9.90 -10.98
N ASN A 27 -0.55 -8.93 -10.34
CA ASN A 27 0.00 -8.25 -9.16
C ASN A 27 0.24 -9.21 -7.98
N LEU A 28 -0.67 -10.18 -7.77
CA LEU A 28 -0.54 -11.19 -6.73
C LEU A 28 0.68 -12.10 -6.96
N PHE A 29 0.95 -12.47 -8.21
CA PHE A 29 2.09 -13.32 -8.57
C PHE A 29 3.44 -12.61 -8.44
N GLU A 30 3.50 -11.29 -8.67
CA GLU A 30 4.71 -10.47 -8.44
C GLU A 30 5.03 -10.30 -6.95
N GLY A 31 4.01 -10.38 -6.08
CA GLY A 31 4.17 -10.40 -4.63
C GLY A 31 2.86 -10.08 -3.90
N LEU A 32 2.58 -10.82 -2.82
CA LEU A 32 1.36 -10.65 -2.03
C LEU A 32 1.24 -9.24 -1.40
N ILE A 33 2.38 -8.57 -1.15
CA ILE A 33 2.43 -7.22 -0.61
C ILE A 33 1.67 -6.21 -1.47
N TRP A 34 1.71 -6.35 -2.81
CA TRP A 34 1.03 -5.47 -3.76
C TRP A 34 -0.50 -5.58 -3.71
N PHE A 35 -1.02 -6.65 -3.12
CA PHE A 35 -2.45 -6.83 -2.90
C PHE A 35 -2.86 -6.47 -1.46
N ILE A 36 -2.15 -6.99 -0.47
CA ILE A 36 -2.53 -6.87 0.95
C ILE A 36 -2.40 -5.43 1.44
N VAL A 37 -1.31 -4.73 1.10
CA VAL A 37 -1.06 -3.37 1.59
C VAL A 37 -2.14 -2.40 1.09
N PRO A 38 -2.43 -2.28 -0.22
CA PRO A 38 -3.47 -1.37 -0.70
C PRO A 38 -4.87 -1.68 -0.16
N VAL A 39 -5.24 -2.96 -0.08
CA VAL A 39 -6.55 -3.38 0.46
C VAL A 39 -6.67 -2.99 1.93
N SER A 40 -5.63 -3.24 2.74
CA SER A 40 -5.61 -2.88 4.15
C SER A 40 -5.65 -1.37 4.37
N MET A 41 -5.00 -0.58 3.51
CA MET A 41 -5.04 0.89 3.55
C MET A 41 -6.44 1.43 3.29
N ILE A 42 -7.18 0.88 2.32
CA ILE A 42 -8.56 1.30 2.02
C ILE A 42 -9.47 1.02 3.23
N ILE A 43 -9.38 -0.17 3.81
CA ILE A 43 -10.17 -0.55 4.98
C ILE A 43 -9.82 0.34 6.18
N CYS A 44 -8.53 0.55 6.44
CA CYS A 44 -8.07 1.40 7.54
C CYS A 44 -8.55 2.84 7.35
N ASN A 45 -8.51 3.37 6.13
CA ASN A 45 -9.01 4.70 5.82
C ASN A 45 -10.49 4.87 6.16
N ASP A 46 -11.35 3.93 5.76
CA ASP A 46 -12.78 4.01 6.03
C ASP A 46 -13.09 3.90 7.54
N VAL A 47 -12.42 2.99 8.24
CA VAL A 47 -12.56 2.81 9.69
C VAL A 47 -12.09 4.05 10.43
N MET A 48 -10.91 4.57 10.11
CA MET A 48 -10.33 5.72 10.81
C MET A 48 -11.09 7.01 10.49
N ALA A 49 -11.52 7.22 9.24
CA ALA A 49 -12.35 8.36 8.89
C ALA A 49 -13.67 8.37 9.65
N TYR A 50 -14.27 7.19 9.86
CA TYR A 50 -15.45 7.04 10.72
C TYR A 50 -15.13 7.32 12.19
N MET A 51 -14.05 6.76 12.74
CA MET A 51 -13.66 6.95 14.13
C MET A 51 -13.38 8.42 14.45
N PHE A 52 -12.51 9.09 13.68
CA PHE A 52 -12.21 10.51 13.86
C PHE A 52 -13.42 11.40 13.56
N GLY A 53 -14.24 11.02 12.58
CA GLY A 53 -15.49 11.70 12.28
C GLY A 53 -16.51 11.63 13.43
N PHE A 54 -16.58 10.50 14.15
CA PHE A 54 -17.46 10.34 15.29
C PHE A 54 -17.00 11.13 16.53
N PHE A 55 -15.70 11.12 16.84
CA PHE A 55 -15.17 11.80 18.03
C PHE A 55 -14.97 13.31 17.86
N PHE A 56 -14.52 13.75 16.68
CA PHE A 56 -14.09 15.14 16.43
C PHE A 56 -14.88 15.85 15.33
N GLY A 57 -15.86 15.19 14.71
CA GLY A 57 -16.61 15.73 13.59
C GLY A 57 -17.49 16.92 13.99
N LYS A 58 -17.10 18.12 13.58
CA LYS A 58 -17.87 19.35 13.80
C LYS A 58 -18.23 20.02 12.49
N THR A 59 -17.37 19.93 11.47
CA THR A 59 -17.56 20.61 10.19
C THR A 59 -17.89 19.63 9.06
N PRO A 60 -19.09 19.71 8.44
CA PRO A 60 -19.46 18.80 7.36
C PRO A 60 -18.64 19.09 6.09
N LEU A 61 -18.16 18.04 5.44
CA LEU A 61 -17.37 18.09 4.20
C LEU A 61 -18.24 18.48 3.00
N ILE A 62 -19.44 17.92 2.89
CA ILE A 62 -20.34 18.09 1.74
C ILE A 62 -21.78 18.26 2.23
N LYS A 63 -22.50 19.26 1.71
CA LYS A 63 -23.91 19.52 2.07
C LYS A 63 -24.86 18.35 1.74
N LEU A 64 -24.53 17.56 0.72
CA LEU A 64 -25.25 16.35 0.35
C LEU A 64 -25.08 15.20 1.36
N SER A 65 -23.98 15.18 2.12
CA SER A 65 -23.69 14.13 3.10
C SER A 65 -23.28 14.75 4.44
N PRO A 66 -24.26 15.19 5.27
CA PRO A 66 -23.98 15.92 6.50
C PRO A 66 -23.23 15.09 7.56
N LYS A 67 -23.13 13.76 7.37
CA LYS A 67 -22.40 12.85 8.26
C LYS A 67 -20.90 12.74 7.94
N LYS A 68 -20.44 13.18 6.76
CA LYS A 68 -19.01 13.21 6.42
C LYS A 68 -18.42 14.52 6.92
N THR A 69 -17.37 14.45 7.72
CA THR A 69 -16.73 15.64 8.31
C THR A 69 -15.32 15.86 7.77
N TRP A 70 -14.88 17.12 7.75
CA TRP A 70 -13.51 17.47 7.36
C TRP A 70 -12.48 16.88 8.33
N GLU A 71 -12.79 16.87 9.63
CA GLU A 71 -11.90 16.32 10.65
C GLU A 71 -11.73 14.80 10.49
N GLY A 72 -12.82 14.09 10.14
CA GLY A 72 -12.77 12.66 9.84
C GLY A 72 -11.93 12.35 8.59
N PHE A 73 -12.08 13.15 7.53
CA PHE A 73 -11.29 12.98 6.31
C PHE A 73 -9.78 13.15 6.56
N ILE A 74 -9.39 14.22 7.28
CA ILE A 74 -7.98 14.49 7.59
C ILE A 74 -7.43 13.42 8.55
N GLY A 75 -8.18 13.04 9.59
CA GLY A 75 -7.77 12.00 10.53
C GLY A 75 -7.60 10.63 9.86
N GLY A 76 -8.53 10.26 8.97
CA GLY A 76 -8.43 9.05 8.15
C GLY A 76 -7.19 9.06 7.25
N TRP A 77 -6.92 10.17 6.56
CA TRP A 77 -5.75 10.31 5.70
C TRP A 77 -4.43 10.16 6.47
N ILE A 78 -4.25 10.91 7.56
CA ILE A 78 -3.03 10.84 8.38
C ILE A 78 -2.84 9.43 8.95
N SER A 79 -3.90 8.85 9.51
CA SER A 79 -3.84 7.51 10.10
C SER A 79 -3.53 6.44 9.05
N THR A 80 -4.05 6.57 7.83
CA THR A 80 -3.82 5.61 6.74
C THR A 80 -2.38 5.66 6.25
N VAL A 81 -1.80 6.85 6.13
CA VAL A 81 -0.39 7.02 5.74
C VAL A 81 0.54 6.37 6.78
N ILE A 82 0.31 6.65 8.06
CA ILE A 82 1.09 6.04 9.15
C ILE A 82 0.92 4.52 9.17
N PHE A 83 -0.33 4.04 9.05
CA PHE A 83 -0.63 2.61 9.02
C PHE A 83 0.03 1.91 7.82
N GLY A 84 -0.02 2.51 6.62
CA GLY A 84 0.61 1.97 5.42
C GLY A 84 2.12 1.84 5.55
N MET A 85 2.80 2.83 6.16
CA MET A 85 4.24 2.76 6.44
C MET A 85 4.57 1.63 7.42
N LEU A 86 3.83 1.53 8.53
CA LEU A 86 4.04 0.49 9.54
C LEU A 86 3.78 -0.92 9.00
N MET A 87 2.67 -1.10 8.28
CA MET A 87 2.28 -2.38 7.69
C MET A 87 3.30 -2.84 6.66
N SER A 88 3.72 -1.94 5.76
CA SER A 88 4.73 -2.26 4.76
C SER A 88 6.06 -2.64 5.42
N HIS A 89 6.50 -1.90 6.44
CA HIS A 89 7.71 -2.22 7.19
C HIS A 89 7.66 -3.62 7.82
N PHE A 90 6.54 -3.98 8.45
CA PHE A 90 6.35 -5.31 9.04
C PHE A 90 6.36 -6.43 7.99
N MET A 91 5.66 -6.23 6.86
CA MET A 91 5.56 -7.24 5.81
C MET A 91 6.89 -7.48 5.07
N CYS A 92 7.73 -6.44 4.94
CA CYS A 92 9.04 -6.55 4.27
C CYS A 92 10.02 -7.49 5.00
N GLN A 93 9.78 -7.81 6.27
CA GLN A 93 10.61 -8.74 7.05
C GLN A 93 10.41 -10.20 6.62
N TYR A 94 9.31 -10.51 5.92
CA TYR A 94 8.97 -11.87 5.51
C TYR A 94 9.01 -11.99 3.99
N ASN A 95 9.97 -12.77 3.48
CA ASN A 95 10.14 -13.03 2.04
C ASN A 95 8.86 -13.60 1.40
N TYR A 96 8.05 -14.35 2.15
CA TYR A 96 6.77 -14.88 1.68
C TYR A 96 5.82 -13.82 1.10
N PHE A 97 5.82 -12.59 1.63
CA PHE A 97 4.93 -11.53 1.14
C PHE A 97 5.54 -10.71 0.01
N VAL A 98 6.87 -10.64 -0.06
CA VAL A 98 7.62 -9.77 -0.98
C VAL A 98 8.01 -10.50 -2.26
N CYS A 99 8.31 -11.79 -2.15
CA CYS A 99 8.83 -12.56 -3.26
C CYS A 99 7.74 -13.01 -4.24
N PRO A 100 8.05 -13.01 -5.55
CA PRO A 100 7.14 -13.54 -6.55
C PRO A 100 7.01 -15.05 -6.42
N MET A 101 5.84 -15.57 -6.76
CA MET A 101 5.60 -17.01 -6.83
C MET A 101 6.31 -17.59 -8.05
N ALA A 102 7.41 -18.32 -7.84
CA ALA A 102 8.13 -19.02 -8.89
C ALA A 102 8.11 -20.54 -8.66
N TYR A 103 7.96 -21.30 -9.75
CA TYR A 103 8.12 -22.75 -9.73
C TYR A 103 9.61 -23.08 -9.87
N SER A 104 10.18 -23.77 -8.88
CA SER A 104 11.56 -24.25 -8.96
C SER A 104 11.58 -25.66 -9.51
N GLU A 105 12.12 -25.84 -10.70
CA GLU A 105 12.31 -27.15 -11.33
C GLU A 105 13.14 -28.10 -10.46
N SER A 106 14.10 -27.55 -9.69
CA SER A 106 15.01 -28.33 -8.84
C SER A 106 14.35 -28.98 -7.62
N LEU A 107 13.21 -28.45 -7.17
CA LEU A 107 12.50 -28.93 -5.97
C LEU A 107 11.10 -29.45 -6.28
N GLU A 108 10.70 -29.46 -7.57
CA GLU A 108 9.34 -29.75 -8.05
C GLU A 108 8.25 -29.07 -7.21
N LYS A 109 8.55 -27.87 -6.70
CA LYS A 109 7.70 -27.15 -5.75
C LYS A 109 7.72 -25.66 -6.06
N VAL A 110 6.58 -25.03 -5.80
CA VAL A 110 6.46 -23.57 -5.77
C VAL A 110 7.24 -23.06 -4.56
N THR A 111 8.29 -22.28 -4.81
CA THR A 111 9.14 -21.68 -3.77
C THR A 111 9.00 -20.18 -3.79
N MET A 112 8.94 -19.58 -2.60
CA MET A 112 8.86 -18.13 -2.39
C MET A 112 10.21 -17.54 -1.96
N ASP A 113 11.31 -18.24 -2.24
CA ASP A 113 12.65 -17.83 -1.86
C ASP A 113 13.28 -17.05 -3.01
N CYS A 114 13.30 -15.73 -2.88
CA CYS A 114 13.89 -14.80 -3.84
C CYS A 114 14.83 -13.82 -3.13
N THR A 115 15.73 -13.19 -3.88
CA THR A 115 16.36 -11.96 -3.43
C THR A 115 15.34 -10.81 -3.57
N PRO A 116 14.89 -10.19 -2.47
CA PRO A 116 13.87 -9.14 -2.54
C PRO A 116 14.37 -7.96 -3.37
N SER A 117 13.47 -7.28 -4.06
CA SER A 117 13.81 -6.14 -4.91
C SER A 117 14.47 -5.01 -4.09
N PRO A 118 15.27 -4.12 -4.71
CA PRO A 118 15.99 -3.06 -4.00
C PRO A 118 15.07 -2.14 -3.17
N LEU A 119 13.79 -2.02 -3.53
CA LEU A 119 12.79 -1.25 -2.80
C LEU A 119 12.51 -1.81 -1.40
N PHE A 120 12.70 -3.12 -1.21
CA PHE A 120 12.46 -3.84 0.04
C PHE A 120 13.77 -4.24 0.74
N GLN A 121 14.91 -3.67 0.33
CA GLN A 121 16.19 -3.85 1.00
C GLN A 121 16.53 -2.60 1.83
N LEU A 122 17.07 -2.82 3.03
CA LEU A 122 17.59 -1.74 3.86
C LEU A 122 18.76 -1.08 3.13
N THR A 123 18.63 0.21 2.83
CA THR A 123 19.65 0.97 2.10
C THR A 123 20.23 2.05 3.03
N ASP A 124 21.54 2.23 2.96
CA ASP A 124 22.26 3.26 3.70
C ASP A 124 22.13 4.60 2.95
N TYR A 125 21.47 5.58 3.57
CA TYR A 125 21.41 6.95 3.05
C TYR A 125 22.38 7.86 3.79
N ASN A 126 23.14 8.66 3.02
CA ASN A 126 23.99 9.70 3.56
C ASN A 126 23.17 10.95 3.88
N LEU A 127 23.30 11.48 5.10
CA LEU A 127 22.63 12.71 5.50
C LEU A 127 23.15 13.92 4.70
N PRO A 128 22.29 14.87 4.30
CA PRO A 128 22.74 16.09 3.62
C PRO A 128 23.66 16.92 4.54
N GLY A 129 24.65 17.59 3.95
CA GLY A 129 25.77 18.25 4.64
C GLY A 129 25.48 18.92 6.00
N PRO A 130 24.46 19.81 6.14
CA PRO A 130 24.17 20.44 7.44
C PRO A 130 23.73 19.43 8.52
N LEU A 131 22.98 18.40 8.14
CA LEU A 131 22.56 17.32 9.04
C LEU A 131 23.70 16.39 9.41
N HIS A 132 24.66 16.15 8.51
CA HIS A 132 25.85 15.35 8.81
C HIS A 132 26.74 16.01 9.87
N SER A 133 26.91 17.34 9.80
CA SER A 133 27.68 18.10 10.79
C SER A 133 27.02 18.14 12.18
N VAL A 134 25.68 18.18 12.23
CA VAL A 134 24.93 18.12 13.49
C VAL A 134 24.90 16.70 14.07
N ALA A 135 24.78 15.68 13.21
CA ALA A 135 24.79 14.28 13.63
C ALA A 135 26.15 13.83 14.17
N SER A 136 27.25 14.29 13.56
CA SER A 136 28.61 14.01 14.04
C SER A 136 28.91 14.71 15.37
N LEU A 137 28.34 15.91 15.61
CA LEU A 137 28.40 16.61 16.90
C LEU A 137 27.63 15.86 18.01
N LEU A 138 26.50 15.23 17.68
CA LEU A 138 25.65 14.47 18.61
C LEU A 138 26.05 13.00 18.75
N GLY A 139 27.12 12.55 18.08
CA GLY A 139 27.63 11.17 18.18
C GLY A 139 26.79 10.12 17.44
N PHE A 140 25.88 10.53 16.56
CA PHE A 140 25.10 9.61 15.72
C PHE A 140 25.88 9.21 14.46
N PRO A 141 25.79 7.96 14.00
CA PRO A 141 26.36 7.57 12.72
C PRO A 141 25.78 8.46 11.61
N GLY A 142 26.65 9.04 10.78
CA GLY A 142 26.25 9.92 9.67
C GLY A 142 25.49 9.21 8.53
N LYS A 143 25.04 7.98 8.76
CA LYS A 143 24.32 7.09 7.87
C LYS A 143 23.00 6.69 8.51
N VAL A 144 21.92 6.79 7.76
CA VAL A 144 20.58 6.34 8.20
C VAL A 144 20.21 5.11 7.38
N THR A 145 20.02 3.98 8.05
CA THR A 145 19.50 2.74 7.46
C THR A 145 17.98 2.84 7.41
N MET A 146 17.40 2.96 6.22
CA MET A 146 15.95 2.97 6.05
C MET A 146 15.57 2.26 4.76
N TYR A 147 14.34 1.77 4.71
CA TYR A 147 13.80 1.26 3.46
C TYR A 147 13.53 2.42 2.49
N PRO A 148 13.83 2.27 1.19
CA PRO A 148 13.61 3.30 0.19
C PRO A 148 12.18 3.84 0.12
N PHE A 149 11.17 3.02 0.47
CA PHE A 149 9.77 3.44 0.46
C PHE A 149 9.35 4.37 1.61
N VAL A 150 10.23 4.57 2.61
CA VAL A 150 9.98 5.45 3.77
C VAL A 150 10.52 6.87 3.53
N LEU A 151 11.34 7.05 2.48
CA LEU A 151 11.93 8.34 2.09
C LEU A 151 10.92 9.19 1.31
#